data_AF-A0A7K0U4F3-F1
#
_entry.id   AF-A0A7K0U4F3-F1
#
_cell.length_a   1.000
_cell.length_b   1.000
_cell.length_c   1.000
_cell.angle_alpha   90.00
_cell.angle_beta   90.00
_cell.angle_gamma   90.00
#
_symmetry.space_group_name_H-M   'P 1'
#
loop_
_entity.id
_entity.type
_entity.pdbx_description
1 polymer ?
#
loop_
_entity_poly.entity_id
_entity_poly.type
_entity_poly.pdbx_seq_one_letter_code
_entity_poly.pdbx_strand_id
1 'polypeptide(L)'
;MTTPENNALAEVEEDSSIASSLRGALKTELRRILRPPYSVLTCIAVNGLLVTLLWFIAPTWLHDLFFSWDSTYFFPIVLASWMIADVPATNQLAPDRYRVLSSLDNAEAIARLLRAKHLAIALICIPITVTAAIVVGVVTGAWVTMVLTVVWVSTVPLSSIGIACIVGVLWPYHELPLKTRWQLRSKWRTIFLRWGFLILLPYGLVPALGLVGMAPS
;
A
#
# COMPACT_ATOMS: atom_id res chain seq x y z
N MET A 1 -20.29 -32.82 -18.37
CA MET A 1 -19.10 -33.24 -17.59
C MET A 1 -17.95 -32.37 -18.07
N THR A 2 -17.66 -31.26 -17.39
CA THR A 2 -16.50 -30.43 -17.71
C THR A 2 -15.27 -31.10 -17.11
N THR A 3 -14.26 -31.34 -17.94
CA THR A 3 -12.99 -31.92 -17.50
C THR A 3 -12.25 -30.94 -16.59
N PRO A 4 -11.44 -31.42 -15.62
CA PRO A 4 -10.68 -30.56 -14.71
C PRO A 4 -9.76 -29.55 -15.43
N GLU A 5 -9.28 -29.87 -16.63
CA GLU A 5 -8.54 -28.92 -17.50
C GLU A 5 -9.40 -27.73 -17.97
N ASN A 6 -10.68 -27.95 -18.30
CA ASN A 6 -11.56 -26.85 -18.73
C ASN A 6 -11.88 -25.90 -17.57
N ASN A 7 -11.97 -26.41 -16.34
CA ASN A 7 -12.13 -25.55 -15.16
C ASN A 7 -10.86 -24.74 -14.87
N ALA A 8 -9.67 -25.33 -15.04
CA ALA A 8 -8.41 -24.63 -14.85
C ALA A 8 -8.21 -23.52 -15.90
N LEU A 9 -8.56 -23.77 -17.16
CA LEU A 9 -8.51 -22.76 -18.21
C LEU A 9 -9.53 -21.63 -17.99
N ALA A 10 -10.75 -21.96 -17.57
CA ALA A 10 -11.76 -20.96 -17.23
C ALA A 10 -11.36 -20.11 -16.01
N GLU A 11 -10.73 -20.71 -14.99
CA GLU A 11 -10.20 -19.96 -13.83
C GLU A 11 -9.04 -19.02 -14.23
N VAL A 12 -8.16 -19.45 -15.13
CA VAL A 12 -7.06 -18.62 -15.65
C VAL A 12 -7.61 -17.46 -16.50
N GLU A 13 -8.63 -17.72 -17.31
CA GLU A 13 -9.26 -16.70 -18.15
C GLU A 13 -10.07 -15.69 -17.31
N GLU A 14 -10.77 -16.16 -16.27
CA GLU A 14 -11.47 -15.32 -15.28
C GLU A 14 -10.50 -14.45 -14.47
N ASP A 15 -9.35 -14.98 -14.05
CA ASP A 15 -8.29 -14.21 -13.36
C ASP A 15 -7.57 -13.22 -14.30
N SER A 16 -7.59 -13.46 -15.61
CA SER A 16 -6.95 -12.60 -16.62
C SER A 16 -7.81 -11.41 -17.08
N SER A 17 -9.12 -11.47 -16.86
CA SER A 17 -10.04 -10.43 -17.32
C SER A 17 -10.36 -9.39 -16.24
N ILE A 18 -10.63 -8.14 -16.64
CA ILE A 18 -11.13 -7.10 -15.73
C ILE A 18 -12.65 -7.19 -15.72
N ALA A 19 -13.25 -7.40 -14.54
CA ALA A 19 -14.69 -7.49 -14.39
C ALA A 19 -15.41 -6.24 -14.94
N SER A 20 -16.59 -6.43 -15.52
CA SER A 20 -17.39 -5.37 -16.15
C SER A 20 -17.97 -4.34 -15.15
N SER A 21 -18.05 -4.69 -13.86
CA SER A 21 -18.59 -3.83 -12.80
C SER A 21 -17.61 -3.64 -11.64
N LEU A 22 -17.69 -2.48 -10.96
CA LEU A 22 -16.81 -2.17 -9.82
C LEU A 22 -16.99 -3.17 -8.67
N ARG A 23 -18.24 -3.55 -8.38
CA ARG A 23 -18.55 -4.56 -7.35
C ARG A 23 -17.93 -5.91 -7.69
N GLY A 24 -18.02 -6.33 -8.95
CA GLY A 24 -17.37 -7.55 -9.44
C GLY A 24 -15.86 -7.48 -9.27
N ALA A 25 -15.25 -6.38 -9.74
CA ALA A 25 -13.82 -6.16 -9.63
C ALA A 25 -13.35 -6.16 -8.17
N LEU A 26 -14.06 -5.47 -7.26
CA LEU A 26 -13.75 -5.45 -5.83
C LEU A 26 -13.84 -6.84 -5.20
N LYS A 27 -14.89 -7.61 -5.53
CA LYS A 27 -15.03 -8.99 -5.04
C LYS A 27 -13.89 -9.89 -5.55
N THR A 28 -13.41 -9.67 -6.76
CA THR A 28 -12.25 -10.38 -7.32
C THR A 28 -10.98 -9.98 -6.59
N GLU A 29 -10.71 -8.68 -6.39
CA GLU A 29 -9.51 -8.23 -5.70
C GLU A 29 -9.46 -8.69 -4.23
N LEU A 30 -10.59 -8.62 -3.50
CA LEU A 30 -10.67 -9.16 -2.13
C LEU A 30 -10.37 -10.66 -2.08
N ARG A 31 -10.90 -11.43 -3.04
CA ARG A 31 -10.59 -12.86 -3.15
C ARG A 31 -9.11 -13.10 -3.43
N ARG A 32 -8.49 -12.28 -4.29
CA ARG A 32 -7.07 -12.39 -4.64
C ARG A 32 -6.14 -12.04 -3.47
N ILE A 33 -6.46 -11.02 -2.67
CA ILE A 33 -5.70 -10.71 -1.44
C ILE A 33 -5.70 -11.90 -0.47
N LEU A 34 -6.80 -12.65 -0.42
CA LEU A 34 -6.99 -13.83 0.43
C LEU A 34 -6.57 -15.14 -0.25
N ARG A 35 -5.89 -15.10 -1.40
CA ARG A 35 -5.36 -16.30 -2.06
C ARG A 35 -3.84 -16.39 -1.86
N PRO A 36 -3.28 -17.61 -1.70
CA PRO A 36 -1.84 -17.82 -1.72
C PRO A 36 -1.21 -17.19 -2.98
N PRO A 37 -0.05 -16.51 -2.87
CA PRO A 37 0.86 -16.48 -1.72
C PRO A 37 0.55 -15.39 -0.67
N TYR A 38 -0.63 -14.75 -0.70
CA TYR A 38 -1.04 -13.69 0.23
C TYR A 38 -0.14 -12.45 0.20
N SER A 39 0.53 -12.18 -0.92
CA SER A 39 1.58 -11.16 -1.01
C SER A 39 1.16 -9.78 -0.47
N VAL A 40 -0.03 -9.31 -0.85
CA VAL A 40 -0.59 -8.03 -0.38
C VAL A 40 -0.87 -8.06 1.13
N LEU A 41 -1.46 -9.13 1.63
CA LEU A 41 -1.80 -9.26 3.05
C LEU A 41 -0.54 -9.38 3.91
N THR A 42 0.42 -10.20 3.49
CA THR A 42 1.72 -10.35 4.14
C THR A 42 2.48 -9.04 4.16
N CYS A 43 2.49 -8.31 3.05
CA CYS A 43 3.09 -6.97 2.97
C CYS A 43 2.49 -6.01 4.00
N ILE A 44 1.17 -5.84 3.99
CA ILE A 44 0.45 -4.96 4.94
C ILE A 44 0.74 -5.38 6.38
N ALA A 45 0.67 -6.68 6.68
CA ALA A 45 0.89 -7.21 8.01
C ALA A 45 2.34 -7.03 8.49
N VAL A 46 3.33 -7.38 7.66
CA VAL A 46 4.76 -7.24 8.00
C VAL A 46 5.10 -5.77 8.24
N ASN A 47 4.63 -4.85 7.39
CA ASN A 47 4.88 -3.43 7.58
C ASN A 47 4.19 -2.87 8.83
N GLY A 48 2.92 -3.23 9.03
CA GLY A 48 2.18 -2.81 10.22
C GLY A 48 2.81 -3.32 11.52
N LEU A 49 3.27 -4.58 11.54
CA LEU A 49 3.98 -5.15 12.67
C LEU A 49 5.35 -4.48 12.87
N LEU A 50 6.12 -4.29 11.80
CA LEU A 50 7.43 -3.67 11.86
C LEU A 50 7.35 -2.26 12.46
N VAL A 51 6.46 -1.41 11.96
CA VAL A 51 6.33 -0.04 12.47
C VAL A 51 5.81 -0.03 13.91
N THR A 52 4.92 -0.96 14.27
CA THR A 52 4.45 -1.10 15.66
C THR A 52 5.59 -1.48 16.59
N LEU A 53 6.41 -2.48 16.22
CA LEU A 53 7.57 -2.88 17.01
C LEU A 53 8.60 -1.76 17.11
N LEU A 54 8.88 -1.06 16.01
CA LEU A 54 9.78 0.09 16.02
C LEU A 54 9.25 1.21 16.92
N TRP A 55 7.95 1.51 16.88
CA TRP A 55 7.37 2.55 17.72
C TRP A 55 7.55 2.27 19.22
N PHE A 56 7.37 1.03 19.66
CA PHE A 56 7.39 0.69 21.10
C PHE A 56 8.75 0.19 21.62
N ILE A 57 9.65 -0.27 20.74
CA ILE A 57 10.89 -0.97 21.15
C ILE A 57 12.14 -0.26 20.61
N ALA A 58 12.03 0.66 19.63
CA ALA A 58 13.20 1.30 19.07
C ALA A 58 13.98 2.10 20.13
N PRO A 59 15.33 2.07 20.07
CA PRO A 59 16.15 2.96 20.88
C PRO A 59 15.87 4.42 20.50
N THR A 60 16.05 5.34 21.44
CA THR A 60 15.72 6.77 21.28
C THR A 60 16.30 7.39 20.02
N TRP A 61 17.56 7.12 19.67
CA TRP A 61 18.17 7.66 18.44
C TRP A 61 17.44 7.22 17.16
N LEU A 62 16.85 6.02 17.15
CA LEU A 62 16.09 5.50 16.00
C LEU A 62 14.65 6.05 16.03
N HIS A 63 14.09 6.23 17.22
CA HIS A 63 12.82 6.91 17.41
C HIS A 63 12.89 8.37 16.94
N ASP A 64 13.93 9.11 17.33
CA ASP A 64 14.14 10.51 16.90
C ASP A 64 14.34 10.63 15.39
N LEU A 65 14.95 9.61 14.77
CA LEU A 65 15.19 9.59 13.32
C LEU A 65 13.90 9.40 12.50
N PHE A 66 12.96 8.58 12.99
CA PHE A 66 11.77 8.17 12.24
C PHE A 66 10.45 8.72 12.78
N PHE A 67 10.41 9.09 14.05
CA PHE A 67 9.23 9.42 14.84
C PHE A 67 9.47 10.65 15.72
N SER A 68 10.17 11.67 15.22
CA SER A 68 10.50 12.93 15.93
C SER A 68 9.31 13.73 16.47
N TRP A 69 8.08 13.29 16.21
CA TRP A 69 6.84 13.84 16.74
C TRP A 69 6.35 12.91 17.84
N ASP A 70 6.83 13.13 19.08
CA ASP A 70 6.62 12.30 20.29
C ASP A 70 5.18 12.27 20.84
N SER A 71 4.19 12.44 19.98
CA SER A 71 2.80 12.45 20.37
C SER A 71 2.17 11.11 20.03
N THR A 72 1.64 10.42 21.05
CA THR A 72 0.94 9.13 20.93
C THR A 72 -0.15 9.13 19.85
N TYR A 73 -0.72 10.31 19.54
CA TYR A 73 -1.73 10.50 18.49
C TYR A 73 -1.23 10.31 17.06
N PHE A 74 0.09 10.36 16.85
CA PHE A 74 0.71 10.13 15.55
C PHE A 74 0.90 8.66 15.25
N PHE A 75 0.87 7.77 16.25
CA PHE A 75 1.04 6.34 16.01
C PHE A 75 0.05 5.79 14.97
N PRO A 76 -1.28 6.03 15.04
CA PRO A 76 -2.22 5.54 14.03
C PRO A 76 -1.98 6.11 12.62
N ILE A 77 -1.49 7.36 12.54
CA ILE A 77 -1.16 8.06 11.29
C ILE A 77 0.06 7.41 10.64
N VAL A 78 1.10 7.18 11.43
CA VAL A 78 2.34 6.53 11.01
C VAL A 78 2.09 5.08 10.64
N LEU A 79 1.32 4.35 11.46
CA LEU A 79 0.89 2.98 11.18
C LEU A 79 0.16 2.89 9.84
N ALA A 80 -0.84 3.76 9.62
CA ALA A 80 -1.59 3.79 8.37
C ALA A 80 -0.68 4.00 7.16
N SER A 81 0.24 4.97 7.27
CA SER A 81 1.17 5.30 6.19
C SER A 81 2.12 4.14 5.87
N TRP A 82 2.67 3.46 6.88
CA TRP A 82 3.60 2.34 6.69
C TRP A 82 2.93 1.09 6.15
N MET A 83 1.70 0.79 6.60
CA MET A 83 0.92 -0.34 6.10
C MET A 83 0.68 -0.28 4.58
N ILE A 84 0.61 0.93 4.01
CA ILE A 84 0.32 1.14 2.58
C ILE A 84 1.53 1.54 1.73
N ALA A 85 2.70 1.76 2.34
CA ALA A 85 3.83 2.36 1.65
C ALA A 85 4.75 1.38 0.92
N ASP A 86 4.52 0.07 1.04
CA ASP A 86 5.35 -0.89 0.32
C ASP A 86 5.00 -0.94 -1.17
N VAL A 87 5.95 -1.48 -1.93
CA VAL A 87 5.89 -1.67 -3.37
C VAL A 87 4.62 -2.39 -3.86
N PRO A 88 4.11 -3.47 -3.22
CA PRO A 88 2.86 -4.09 -3.67
C PRO A 88 1.64 -3.16 -3.56
N ALA A 89 1.67 -2.22 -2.61
CA ALA A 89 0.60 -1.25 -2.38
C ALA A 89 0.77 0.03 -3.22
N THR A 90 1.99 0.38 -3.61
CA THR A 90 2.31 1.58 -4.40
C THR A 90 2.51 1.31 -5.90
N ASN A 91 2.73 0.04 -6.30
CA ASN A 91 2.90 -0.39 -7.69
C ASN A 91 1.84 -1.44 -8.08
N GLN A 92 0.57 -1.08 -7.93
CA GLN A 92 -0.53 -2.04 -8.01
C GLN A 92 -0.81 -2.61 -9.42
N LEU A 93 -0.30 -1.95 -10.46
CA LEU A 93 -0.50 -2.37 -11.85
C LEU A 93 0.58 -3.32 -12.36
N ALA A 94 1.81 -3.25 -11.83
CA ALA A 94 2.90 -4.08 -12.33
C ALA A 94 2.70 -5.60 -12.11
N PRO A 95 2.18 -6.08 -10.96
CA PRO A 95 1.86 -7.50 -10.78
C PRO A 95 0.76 -7.99 -11.73
N ASP A 96 -0.13 -7.10 -12.16
CA ASP A 96 -1.30 -7.40 -13.00
C ASP A 96 -1.08 -7.07 -14.49
N ARG A 97 0.19 -7.01 -14.92
CA ARG A 97 0.58 -6.60 -16.29
C ARG A 97 -0.26 -7.23 -17.39
N TYR A 98 -0.61 -8.52 -17.30
CA TYR A 98 -1.38 -9.18 -18.36
C TYR A 98 -2.78 -8.59 -18.52
N ARG A 99 -3.49 -8.37 -17.40
CA ARG A 99 -4.84 -7.79 -17.35
C ARG A 99 -4.83 -6.33 -17.80
N VAL A 100 -3.77 -5.61 -17.46
CA VAL A 100 -3.59 -4.21 -17.83
C VAL A 100 -3.29 -4.09 -19.32
N LEU A 101 -2.34 -4.89 -19.83
CA LEU A 101 -1.97 -4.90 -21.25
C LEU A 101 -3.13 -5.32 -22.15
N SER A 102 -3.95 -6.30 -21.74
CA SER A 102 -5.15 -6.73 -22.47
C SER A 102 -6.29 -5.72 -22.44
N SER A 103 -6.16 -4.62 -21.68
CA SER A 103 -7.20 -3.60 -21.52
C SER A 103 -6.67 -2.18 -21.71
N LEU A 104 -5.50 -2.01 -22.34
CA LEU A 104 -4.92 -0.70 -22.63
C LEU A 104 -5.84 0.20 -23.45
N ASP A 105 -6.60 -0.38 -24.37
CA ASP A 105 -7.56 0.34 -25.21
C ASP A 105 -8.85 0.72 -24.45
N ASN A 106 -9.01 0.26 -23.20
CA ASN A 106 -10.18 0.48 -22.38
C ASN A 106 -9.82 1.18 -21.06
N ALA A 107 -9.75 2.52 -21.11
CA ALA A 107 -9.45 3.37 -19.96
C ALA A 107 -10.40 3.14 -18.78
N GLU A 108 -11.69 2.87 -19.03
CA GLU A 108 -12.67 2.60 -17.98
C GLU A 108 -12.40 1.30 -17.24
N ALA A 109 -11.96 0.26 -17.95
CA ALA A 109 -11.57 -1.02 -17.35
C ALA A 109 -10.37 -0.83 -16.42
N ILE A 110 -9.34 -0.11 -16.86
CA ILE A 110 -8.15 0.18 -16.04
C ILE A 110 -8.51 1.02 -14.81
N ALA A 111 -9.32 2.06 -14.98
CA ALA A 111 -9.78 2.89 -13.86
C ALA A 111 -10.59 2.08 -12.84
N ARG A 112 -11.43 1.15 -13.30
CA ARG A 112 -12.21 0.26 -12.44
C ARG A 112 -11.33 -0.72 -11.69
N LEU A 113 -10.31 -1.28 -12.34
CA LEU A 113 -9.31 -2.15 -11.70
C LEU A 113 -8.59 -1.39 -10.58
N LEU A 114 -8.07 -0.20 -10.86
CA LEU A 114 -7.39 0.64 -9.85
C LEU A 114 -8.31 0.96 -8.66
N ARG A 115 -9.54 1.42 -8.92
CA ARG A 115 -10.52 1.70 -7.86
C ARG A 115 -10.82 0.45 -7.02
N ALA A 116 -10.98 -0.70 -7.65
CA ALA A 116 -11.24 -1.96 -6.95
C ALA A 116 -10.08 -2.34 -6.02
N LYS A 117 -8.84 -2.21 -6.50
CA LYS A 117 -7.66 -2.51 -5.66
C LYS A 117 -7.50 -1.53 -4.51
N HIS A 118 -7.68 -0.23 -4.76
CA HIS A 118 -7.64 0.78 -3.71
C HIS A 118 -8.69 0.51 -2.64
N LEU A 119 -9.94 0.22 -3.04
CA LEU A 119 -11.02 -0.13 -2.11
C LEU A 119 -10.73 -1.42 -1.34
N ALA A 120 -10.14 -2.43 -1.98
CA ALA A 120 -9.80 -3.68 -1.32
C ALA A 120 -8.74 -3.47 -0.22
N ILE A 121 -7.70 -2.67 -0.48
CA ILE A 121 -6.69 -2.31 0.53
C ILE A 121 -7.30 -1.44 1.63
N ALA A 122 -8.14 -0.46 1.26
CA ALA A 122 -8.83 0.43 2.19
C ALA A 122 -9.70 -0.33 3.19
N LEU A 123 -10.46 -1.34 2.72
CA LEU A 123 -11.30 -2.20 3.55
C LEU A 123 -10.52 -3.01 4.59
N ILE A 124 -9.21 -3.17 4.40
CA ILE A 124 -8.33 -3.87 5.35
C ILE A 124 -7.62 -2.85 6.26
N CYS A 125 -7.03 -1.81 5.69
CA CYS A 125 -6.18 -0.88 6.43
C CYS A 125 -6.99 0.08 7.30
N ILE A 126 -8.08 0.68 6.77
CA ILE A 126 -8.86 1.67 7.52
C ILE A 126 -9.38 1.09 8.84
N PRO A 127 -10.03 -0.10 8.88
CA PRO A 127 -10.53 -0.63 10.15
C PRO A 127 -9.44 -0.80 11.20
N ILE A 128 -8.25 -1.27 10.80
CA ILE A 128 -7.10 -1.46 11.69
C ILE A 128 -6.63 -0.11 12.26
N THR A 129 -6.42 0.87 11.39
CA THR A 129 -5.86 2.18 11.79
C THR A 129 -6.88 3.03 12.55
N VAL A 130 -8.16 2.95 12.19
CA VAL A 130 -9.25 3.59 12.94
C VAL A 130 -9.40 2.96 14.31
N THR A 131 -9.30 1.63 14.43
CA THR A 131 -9.33 0.96 15.74
C THR A 131 -8.16 1.44 16.61
N ALA A 132 -6.94 1.52 16.05
CA ALA A 132 -5.78 2.06 16.76
C ALA A 132 -6.00 3.51 17.20
N ALA A 133 -6.57 4.36 16.34
CA ALA A 133 -6.88 5.75 16.66
C ALA A 133 -7.91 5.87 17.79
N ILE A 134 -8.97 5.07 17.76
CA ILE A 134 -9.99 5.03 18.82
C ILE A 134 -9.37 4.57 20.14
N VAL A 135 -8.57 3.51 20.14
CA VAL A 135 -7.91 3.00 21.35
C VAL A 135 -7.01 4.08 21.95
N VAL A 136 -6.15 4.72 21.16
CA VAL A 136 -5.29 5.82 21.62
C VAL A 136 -6.12 6.99 22.17
N GLY A 137 -7.18 7.37 21.46
CA GLY A 137 -8.08 8.45 21.86
C GLY A 137 -8.77 8.20 23.19
N VAL A 138 -9.31 7.00 23.38
CA VAL A 138 -10.00 6.58 24.61
C VAL A 138 -9.02 6.50 25.79
N VAL A 139 -7.84 5.89 25.60
CA VAL A 139 -6.84 5.72 26.67
C VAL A 139 -6.28 7.06 27.14
N THR A 140 -6.12 8.02 26.25
CA THR A 140 -5.57 9.35 26.58
C THR A 140 -6.64 10.40 26.92
N GLY A 141 -7.92 10.09 26.70
CA GLY A 141 -9.04 11.03 26.91
C GLY A 141 -9.16 12.16 25.88
N ALA A 142 -8.38 12.15 24.80
CA ALA A 142 -8.35 13.21 23.80
C ALA A 142 -9.33 12.97 22.64
N TRP A 143 -10.62 13.17 22.92
CA TRP A 143 -11.72 12.90 21.99
C TRP A 143 -11.65 13.69 20.67
N VAL A 144 -11.26 14.97 20.73
CA VAL A 144 -11.14 15.81 19.53
C VAL A 144 -10.01 15.29 18.64
N THR A 145 -8.84 15.04 19.22
CA THR A 145 -7.69 14.50 18.49
C THR A 145 -8.01 13.13 17.91
N MET A 146 -8.72 12.27 18.65
CA MET A 146 -9.19 10.99 18.14
C MET A 146 -10.01 11.14 16.85
N VAL A 147 -11.03 12.01 16.84
CA VAL A 147 -11.88 12.23 15.67
C VAL A 147 -11.06 12.75 14.50
N LEU A 148 -10.16 13.71 14.73
CA LEU A 148 -9.27 14.24 13.69
C LEU A 148 -8.36 13.15 13.12
N THR A 149 -7.76 12.32 13.99
CA THR A 149 -6.91 11.21 13.57
C THR A 149 -7.71 10.18 12.76
N VAL A 150 -8.94 9.84 13.17
CA VAL A 150 -9.83 8.93 12.43
C VAL A 150 -10.13 9.46 11.02
N VAL A 151 -10.47 10.75 10.90
CA VAL A 151 -10.69 11.39 9.59
C VAL A 151 -9.41 11.33 8.75
N TRP A 152 -8.26 11.64 9.34
CA TRP A 152 -6.98 11.66 8.65
C TRP A 152 -6.60 10.27 8.11
N VAL A 153 -6.60 9.24 8.95
CA VAL A 153 -6.19 7.87 8.55
C VAL A 153 -7.14 7.26 7.52
N SER A 154 -8.38 7.72 7.48
CA SER A 154 -9.39 7.28 6.51
C SER A 154 -9.27 7.98 5.16
N THR A 155 -8.63 9.14 5.07
CA THR A 155 -8.63 9.98 3.86
C THR A 155 -7.24 10.10 3.23
N VAL A 156 -6.25 10.56 3.99
CA VAL A 156 -4.95 10.96 3.46
C VAL A 156 -4.12 9.78 2.91
N PRO A 157 -3.96 8.66 3.65
CA PRO A 157 -3.22 7.51 3.14
C PRO A 157 -3.81 6.98 1.83
N LEU A 158 -5.15 6.92 1.71
CA LEU A 158 -5.81 6.38 0.52
C LEU A 158 -5.69 7.29 -0.70
N SER A 159 -5.73 8.61 -0.50
CA SER A 159 -5.45 9.56 -1.58
C SER A 159 -4.01 9.42 -2.08
N SER A 160 -3.05 9.17 -1.18
CA SER A 160 -1.64 9.02 -1.54
C SER A 160 -1.36 7.75 -2.38
N ILE A 161 -2.12 6.67 -2.19
CA ILE A 161 -2.01 5.44 -2.99
C ILE A 161 -2.27 5.73 -4.47
N GLY A 162 -3.27 6.57 -4.79
CA GLY A 162 -3.56 6.93 -6.17
C GLY A 162 -2.40 7.62 -6.88
N ILE A 163 -1.73 8.52 -6.17
CA ILE A 163 -0.52 9.20 -6.67
C ILE A 163 0.63 8.20 -6.80
N ALA A 164 0.82 7.35 -5.81
CA ALA A 164 1.85 6.32 -5.83
C ALA A 164 1.68 5.35 -7.02
N CYS A 165 0.44 4.97 -7.34
CA CYS A 165 0.14 4.14 -8.50
C CYS A 165 0.55 4.80 -9.83
N ILE A 166 0.38 6.12 -9.98
CA ILE A 166 0.85 6.86 -11.17
C ILE A 166 2.38 6.79 -11.26
N VAL A 167 3.07 7.03 -10.13
CA VAL A 167 4.53 6.93 -10.07
C VAL A 167 5.01 5.50 -10.36
N GLY A 168 4.28 4.48 -9.88
CA GLY A 168 4.56 3.08 -10.16
C GLY A 168 4.46 2.71 -11.64
N VAL A 169 3.57 3.36 -12.40
CA VAL A 169 3.51 3.22 -13.86
C VAL A 169 4.70 3.89 -14.54
N LEU A 170 5.09 5.09 -14.09
CA LEU A 170 6.25 5.81 -14.62
C LEU A 170 7.57 5.10 -14.29
N TRP A 171 7.62 4.42 -13.15
CA TRP A 171 8.82 3.75 -12.66
C TRP A 171 8.54 2.32 -12.16
N PRO A 172 8.24 1.38 -13.08
CA PRO A 172 7.81 0.04 -12.71
C PRO A 172 8.91 -0.71 -11.95
N TYR A 173 8.56 -1.17 -10.75
CA TYR A 173 9.40 -2.02 -9.93
C TYR A 173 8.94 -3.48 -10.02
N HIS A 174 9.89 -4.39 -10.25
CA HIS A 174 9.62 -5.83 -10.28
C HIS A 174 10.10 -6.48 -8.99
N GLU A 175 9.21 -7.23 -8.33
CA GLU A 175 9.57 -8.01 -7.15
C GLU A 175 10.53 -9.14 -7.52
N LEU A 176 11.79 -9.01 -7.08
CA LEU A 176 12.79 -10.06 -7.24
C LEU A 176 12.77 -11.02 -6.04
N PRO A 177 12.75 -12.35 -6.25
CA PRO A 177 12.86 -13.33 -5.16
C PRO A 177 14.16 -13.13 -4.37
N LEU A 178 14.12 -13.41 -3.05
CA LEU A 178 15.29 -13.27 -2.16
C LEU A 178 16.52 -14.05 -2.66
N LYS A 179 16.31 -15.26 -3.20
CA LYS A 179 17.36 -16.09 -3.80
C LYS A 179 18.07 -15.36 -4.95
N THR A 180 17.30 -14.69 -5.81
CA THR A 180 17.82 -13.91 -6.94
C THR A 180 18.55 -12.66 -6.45
N ARG A 181 18.03 -11.97 -5.42
CA ARG A 181 18.72 -10.83 -4.79
C ARG A 181 20.06 -11.23 -4.21
N TRP A 182 20.13 -12.39 -3.56
CA TRP A 182 21.36 -12.94 -3.00
C TRP A 182 22.41 -13.25 -4.06
N GLN A 183 22.00 -13.81 -5.20
CA GLN A 183 22.87 -14.05 -6.35
C GLN A 183 23.38 -12.75 -6.98
N LEU A 184 22.57 -11.69 -6.97
CA LEU A 184 22.91 -10.37 -7.51
C LEU A 184 23.63 -9.45 -6.51
N ARG A 185 24.11 -9.97 -5.36
CA ARG A 185 24.75 -9.16 -4.30
C ARG A 185 25.97 -8.35 -4.76
N SER A 186 26.64 -8.72 -5.85
CA SER A 186 27.74 -7.91 -6.40
C SER A 186 27.27 -6.58 -7.00
N LYS A 187 25.99 -6.49 -7.41
CA LYS A 187 25.34 -5.28 -7.93
C LYS A 187 24.49 -4.55 -6.87
N TRP A 188 24.71 -4.85 -5.59
CA TRP A 188 23.86 -4.35 -4.50
C TRP A 188 23.80 -2.82 -4.44
N ARG A 189 24.90 -2.11 -4.75
CA ARG A 189 24.91 -0.64 -4.81
C ARG A 189 23.87 -0.07 -5.79
N THR A 190 23.77 -0.59 -7.00
CA THR A 190 22.80 -0.09 -8.01
C THR A 190 21.36 -0.40 -7.60
N ILE A 191 21.13 -1.59 -7.03
CA ILE A 191 19.82 -2.00 -6.53
C ILE A 191 19.40 -1.11 -5.35
N PHE A 192 20.32 -0.89 -4.40
CA PHE A 192 20.07 -0.11 -3.19
C PHE A 192 19.87 1.38 -3.49
N LEU A 193 20.63 1.95 -4.42
CA LEU A 193 20.44 3.35 -4.84
C LEU A 193 19.09 3.56 -5.52
N ARG A 194 18.69 2.64 -6.42
CA ARG A 194 17.40 2.72 -7.10
C ARG A 194 16.23 2.50 -6.13
N TRP A 195 16.36 1.55 -5.21
CA TRP A 195 15.36 1.27 -4.18
C TRP A 195 15.25 2.42 -3.17
N GLY A 196 16.40 2.92 -2.69
CA GLY A 196 16.48 4.07 -1.81
C GLY A 196 15.87 5.32 -2.45
N PHE A 197 16.15 5.60 -3.72
CA PHE A 197 15.52 6.71 -4.45
C PHE A 197 13.99 6.53 -4.57
N LEU A 198 13.52 5.32 -4.85
CA LEU A 198 12.07 5.04 -4.96
C LEU A 198 11.33 5.13 -3.63
N ILE A 199 12.00 4.88 -2.50
CA ILE A 199 11.43 5.09 -1.16
C ILE A 199 11.53 6.56 -0.77
N LEU A 200 12.69 7.18 -0.93
CA LEU A 200 12.90 8.58 -0.54
C LEU A 200 12.07 9.54 -1.39
N LEU A 201 11.73 9.21 -2.64
CA LEU A 201 11.03 10.15 -3.52
C LEU A 201 9.58 10.41 -3.06
N PRO A 202 8.70 9.41 -2.79
CA PRO A 202 7.37 9.67 -2.23
C PRO A 202 7.43 10.30 -0.83
N TYR A 203 8.32 9.78 0.03
CA TYR A 203 8.45 10.27 1.41
C TYR A 203 9.15 11.63 1.53
N GLY A 204 9.90 12.07 0.51
CA GLY A 204 10.48 13.41 0.42
C GLY A 204 9.59 14.39 -0.32
N LEU A 205 8.88 13.95 -1.38
CA LEU A 205 7.94 14.78 -2.13
C LEU A 205 6.72 15.18 -1.30
N VAL A 206 6.13 14.26 -0.54
CA VAL A 206 4.91 14.55 0.22
C VAL A 206 5.13 15.63 1.29
N PRO A 207 6.18 15.59 2.13
CA PRO A 207 6.52 16.68 3.03
C PRO A 207 6.93 17.96 2.30
N ALA A 208 7.69 17.88 1.20
CA ALA A 208 8.09 19.05 0.43
C ALA A 208 6.89 19.79 -0.17
N LEU A 209 5.91 19.06 -0.71
CA LEU A 209 4.64 19.62 -1.20
C LEU A 209 3.80 20.19 -0.05
N GLY A 210 3.80 19.52 1.11
CA GLY A 210 3.18 20.04 2.33
C GLY A 210 3.80 21.38 2.78
N LEU A 211 5.12 21.50 2.72
CA LEU A 211 5.84 22.74 3.05
C LEU A 211 5.56 23.87 2.05
N VAL A 212 5.42 23.57 0.76
CA VAL A 212 5.04 24.55 -0.27
C VAL A 212 3.60 25.01 -0.10
N GLY A 213 2.69 24.13 0.30
CA GLY A 213 1.29 24.47 0.59
C GLY A 213 1.09 25.22 1.91
N MET A 214 2.04 25.12 2.85
CA MET A 214 2.04 25.84 4.14
C MET A 214 2.96 27.06 4.14
N ALA A 215 3.67 27.31 3.04
CA ALA A 215 4.41 28.55 2.86
C ALA A 215 3.40 29.72 2.86
N PRO A 216 3.58 30.75 3.69
CA PRO A 216 2.69 31.89 3.68
C PRO A 216 2.73 32.52 2.28
N SER A 217 1.56 32.64 1.66
CA SER A 217 1.35 33.47 0.48
C SER A 217 1.72 34.92 0.75
#